data_AF-M5SZX8-F1
#
_entry.id   AF-M5SZX8-F1
#
_cell.length_a   1.000
_cell.length_b   1.000
_cell.length_c   1.000
_cell.angle_alpha   90.00
_cell.angle_beta   90.00
_cell.angle_gamma   90.00
#
_symmetry.space_group_name_H-M   'P 1'
#
loop_
_entity.id
_entity.type
_entity.pdbx_description
1 polymer ?
#
loop_
_entity_poly.entity_id
_entity_poly.type
_entity_poly.pdbx_seq_one_letter_code
_entity_poly.pdbx_strand_id
1 'polypeptide(L)'
;MKSRSAETILDESYLETRAKLLEVAAILDRIDRANGEGGRLPGDAAKRREQLTQAISILLTDSADRAEQIQQLFSREYDPDWRATFGLLPEHASSSAPQSRES
;
A
#
# COMPACT_ATOMS: atom_id res chain seq x y z
N MET A 1 -19.74 -24.19 -7.70
CA MET A 1 -18.27 -24.38 -7.73
C MET A 1 -17.90 -25.39 -6.67
N LYS A 2 -17.10 -26.42 -6.99
CA LYS A 2 -16.48 -27.24 -5.93
C LYS A 2 -15.46 -26.37 -5.20
N SER A 3 -15.62 -26.23 -3.89
CA SER A 3 -14.61 -25.57 -3.06
C SER A 3 -13.35 -26.44 -3.06
N ARG A 4 -12.17 -25.83 -3.26
CA ARG A 4 -10.88 -26.54 -3.16
C ARG A 4 -10.59 -26.79 -1.67
N SER A 5 -9.94 -27.92 -1.35
CA SER A 5 -9.48 -28.16 0.02
C SER A 5 -8.30 -27.25 0.35
N ALA A 6 -8.08 -26.97 1.63
CA ALA A 6 -6.93 -26.20 2.09
C ALA A 6 -5.60 -26.86 1.67
N GLU A 7 -5.52 -28.19 1.75
CA GLU A 7 -4.37 -28.99 1.31
C GLU A 7 -4.08 -28.80 -0.18
N THR A 8 -5.10 -28.86 -1.04
CA THR A 8 -4.93 -28.63 -2.48
C THR A 8 -4.39 -27.23 -2.76
N ILE A 9 -4.92 -26.21 -2.09
CA ILE A 9 -4.46 -24.82 -2.26
C ILE A 9 -3.01 -24.69 -1.81
N LEU A 10 -2.65 -25.30 -0.68
CA LEU A 10 -1.29 -25.27 -0.16
C LEU A 10 -0.31 -25.91 -1.16
N ASP A 11 -0.60 -27.13 -1.63
CA ASP A 11 0.28 -27.86 -2.55
C ASP A 11 0.48 -27.11 -3.87
N GLU A 12 -0.60 -26.55 -4.43
CA GLU A 12 -0.56 -25.76 -5.66
C GLU A 12 0.26 -24.46 -5.52
N SER A 13 0.23 -23.83 -4.34
CA SER A 13 0.81 -22.49 -4.13
C SER A 13 2.11 -22.48 -3.32
N TYR A 14 2.54 -23.61 -2.76
CA TYR A 14 3.64 -23.67 -1.79
C TYR A 14 4.96 -23.13 -2.35
N LEU A 15 5.37 -23.61 -3.53
CA LEU A 15 6.65 -23.21 -4.13
C LEU A 15 6.65 -21.74 -4.55
N GLU A 16 5.53 -21.24 -5.10
CA GLU A 16 5.38 -19.84 -5.47
C GLU A 16 5.42 -18.95 -4.21
N THR A 17 4.67 -19.30 -3.17
CA THR A 17 4.63 -18.53 -1.92
C THR A 17 6.01 -18.50 -1.27
N ARG A 18 6.70 -19.65 -1.21
CA ARG A 18 8.07 -19.75 -0.70
C ARG A 18 9.04 -18.86 -1.48
N ALA A 19 8.93 -18.82 -2.81
CA ALA A 19 9.77 -17.95 -3.63
C ALA A 19 9.56 -16.46 -3.30
N LYS A 20 8.29 -16.02 -3.17
CA LYS A 20 7.96 -14.64 -2.78
C LYS A 20 8.50 -14.29 -1.39
N LEU A 21 8.41 -15.21 -0.43
CA LEU A 21 8.98 -15.01 0.92
C LEU A 21 10.51 -14.81 0.88
N LEU A 22 11.22 -15.63 0.09
CA LEU A 22 12.66 -15.49 -0.09
C LEU A 22 13.05 -14.17 -0.77
N GLU A 23 12.26 -13.73 -1.75
CA GLU A 23 12.47 -12.46 -2.42
C GLU A 23 12.32 -11.28 -1.45
N VAL A 24 11.26 -11.26 -0.64
CA VAL A 24 11.05 -10.26 0.40
C VAL A 24 12.22 -10.25 1.40
N ALA A 25 12.62 -11.42 1.91
CA ALA A 25 13.74 -11.53 2.83
C ALA A 25 15.05 -10.98 2.21
N ALA A 26 15.36 -11.37 0.98
CA ALA A 26 16.57 -10.91 0.29
C ALA A 26 16.56 -9.40 0.01
N ILE A 27 15.40 -8.77 -0.17
CA ILE A 27 15.27 -7.31 -0.28
C ILE A 27 15.55 -6.66 1.07
N LEU A 28 14.97 -7.16 2.17
CA LEU A 28 15.20 -6.64 3.51
C LEU A 28 16.69 -6.74 3.89
N ASP A 29 17.32 -7.88 3.65
CA ASP A 29 18.76 -8.06 3.89
C ASP A 29 19.62 -7.05 3.11
N ARG A 30 19.23 -6.72 1.87
CA ARG A 30 19.92 -5.71 1.05
C ARG A 30 19.76 -4.31 1.61
N ILE A 31 18.55 -3.96 2.07
CA ILE A 31 18.29 -2.67 2.74
C ILE A 31 19.14 -2.55 3.99
N ASP A 32 19.11 -3.58 4.85
CA ASP A 32 19.80 -3.54 6.14
C ASP A 32 21.33 -3.52 5.94
N ARG A 33 21.88 -4.30 4.98
CA ARG A 33 23.30 -4.22 4.59
C ARG A 33 23.71 -2.86 4.03
N ALA A 34 22.86 -2.24 3.20
CA ALA A 34 23.17 -0.94 2.59
C ALA A 34 23.08 0.22 3.58
N ASN A 35 22.22 0.09 4.59
CA ASN A 35 22.06 1.09 5.65
C ASN A 35 23.22 1.03 6.66
N GLY A 36 23.84 -0.14 6.84
CA GLY A 36 24.98 -0.35 7.74
C GLY A 36 24.59 -0.34 9.23
N GLU A 37 25.56 -0.63 10.11
CA GLU A 37 25.35 -0.58 11.55
C GLU A 37 25.10 0.87 12.02
N GLY A 38 23.93 1.13 12.61
CA GLY A 38 23.55 2.44 13.14
C GLY A 38 22.98 3.43 12.10
N GLY A 39 22.90 3.05 10.83
CA GLY A 39 22.23 3.86 9.81
C GLY A 39 20.73 3.95 10.04
N ARG A 40 20.14 5.11 9.78
CA ARG A 40 18.67 5.29 9.77
C ARG A 40 18.25 5.83 8.41
N LEU A 41 17.26 5.18 7.81
CA LEU A 41 16.62 5.68 6.59
C LEU A 41 15.99 7.07 6.87
N PRO A 42 16.22 8.08 6.02
CA PRO A 42 15.66 9.41 6.24
C PRO A 42 14.19 9.50 5.78
N GLY A 43 13.44 10.39 6.43
CA GLY A 43 12.12 10.84 5.97
C GLY A 43 11.17 9.72 5.55
N ASP A 44 10.69 9.79 4.31
CA ASP A 44 9.71 8.85 3.78
C ASP A 44 10.28 7.43 3.55
N ALA A 45 11.60 7.27 3.43
CA ALA A 45 12.19 5.94 3.31
C ALA A 45 12.03 5.14 4.61
N ALA A 46 12.16 5.78 5.78
CA ALA A 46 11.85 5.14 7.07
C ALA A 46 10.38 4.74 7.18
N LYS A 47 9.45 5.60 6.73
CA LYS A 47 8.01 5.28 6.74
C LYS A 47 7.69 4.07 5.86
N ARG A 48 8.25 3.99 4.65
CA ARG A 48 8.07 2.83 3.76
C ARG A 48 8.67 1.55 4.36
N ARG A 49 9.83 1.65 5.01
CA ARG A 49 10.44 0.52 5.72
C ARG A 49 9.57 0.02 6.87
N GLU A 50 8.90 0.93 7.57
CA GLU A 50 7.93 0.61 8.63
C GLU A 50 6.66 -0.05 8.05
N GLN A 51 6.11 0.48 6.94
CA GLN A 51 4.96 -0.15 6.27
C GLN A 51 5.26 -1.59 5.82
N LEU A 52 6.48 -1.88 5.34
CA LEU A 52 6.88 -3.26 5.03
C LEU A 52 6.87 -4.16 6.28
N THR A 53 7.34 -3.65 7.43
CA THR A 53 7.27 -4.40 8.70
C THR A 53 5.82 -4.64 9.13
N GLN A 54 4.95 -3.64 9.02
CA GLN A 54 3.53 -3.79 9.35
C GLN A 54 2.82 -4.80 8.43
N ALA A 55 3.12 -4.79 7.12
CA ALA A 55 2.57 -5.76 6.17
C ALA A 55 2.96 -7.20 6.55
N ILE A 56 4.20 -7.43 6.99
CA ILE A 56 4.65 -8.75 7.47
C ILE A 56 3.90 -9.14 8.74
N SER A 57 3.70 -8.21 9.68
CA SER A 57 2.90 -8.47 10.88
C SER A 57 1.46 -8.85 10.56
N ILE A 58 0.83 -8.22 9.56
CA ILE A 58 -0.51 -8.59 9.07
C ILE A 58 -0.52 -10.04 8.57
N LEU A 59 0.51 -10.47 7.82
CA LEU A 59 0.60 -11.85 7.33
C LEU A 59 0.63 -12.90 8.46
N LEU A 60 1.14 -12.53 9.63
CA LEU A 60 1.24 -13.41 10.81
C LEU A 60 -0.05 -13.49 11.64
N THR A 61 -1.03 -12.62 11.39
CA THR A 61 -2.33 -12.67 12.08
C THR A 61 -3.17 -13.86 11.63
N ASP A 62 -4.10 -14.35 12.46
CA ASP A 62 -5.06 -15.40 12.07
C ASP A 62 -6.34 -14.78 11.48
N SER A 63 -6.20 -14.07 10.35
CA SER A 63 -7.31 -13.38 9.69
C SER A 63 -7.51 -13.81 8.24
N ALA A 64 -8.74 -13.89 7.76
CA ALA A 64 -9.07 -14.32 6.40
C ALA A 64 -8.86 -13.21 5.33
N ASP A 65 -8.67 -11.97 5.76
CA ASP A 65 -8.66 -10.73 4.94
C ASP A 65 -7.25 -10.08 4.85
N ARG A 66 -6.18 -10.84 5.09
CA ARG A 66 -4.78 -10.32 5.08
C ARG A 66 -4.45 -9.49 3.84
N ALA A 67 -4.92 -9.90 2.66
CA ALA A 67 -4.70 -9.18 1.41
C ALA A 67 -5.38 -7.80 1.42
N GLU A 68 -6.62 -7.71 1.91
CA GLU A 68 -7.34 -6.45 2.04
C GLU A 68 -6.65 -5.52 3.05
N GLN A 69 -6.25 -6.04 4.20
CA GLN A 69 -5.53 -5.27 5.21
C GLN A 69 -4.20 -4.72 4.69
N ILE A 70 -3.42 -5.53 3.96
CA ILE A 70 -2.19 -5.08 3.30
C ILE A 70 -2.50 -4.01 2.24
N GLN A 71 -3.55 -4.20 1.44
CA GLN A 71 -3.95 -3.21 0.44
C GLN A 71 -4.33 -1.87 1.09
N GLN A 72 -5.08 -1.89 2.19
CA GLN A 72 -5.46 -0.70 2.94
C GLN A 72 -4.24 0.00 3.55
N LEU A 73 -3.27 -0.76 4.09
CA LEU A 73 -2.01 -0.23 4.63
C LEU A 73 -1.21 0.58 3.59
N PHE A 74 -1.25 0.18 2.32
CA PHE A 74 -0.57 0.88 1.23
C PHE A 74 -1.46 1.89 0.48
N SER A 75 -2.74 2.00 0.84
CA SER A 75 -3.66 2.97 0.25
C SER A 75 -3.40 4.37 0.80
N ARG A 76 -3.65 5.39 -0.03
CA ARG A 76 -3.70 6.77 0.45
C ARG A 76 -5.09 7.04 1.05
N GLU A 77 -5.15 7.91 2.05
CA GLU A 77 -6.44 8.44 2.49
C GLU A 77 -7.13 9.15 1.32
N TYR A 78 -8.46 9.04 1.29
CA TYR A 78 -9.26 9.78 0.35
C TYR A 78 -9.14 11.28 0.64
N ASP A 79 -8.56 12.01 -0.31
CA ASP A 79 -8.50 13.47 -0.27
C ASP A 79 -9.69 14.00 -1.10
N PRO A 80 -10.72 14.65 -0.49
CA PRO A 80 -11.86 15.19 -1.24
C PRO A 80 -11.43 16.23 -2.29
N ASP A 81 -10.30 16.89 -2.07
CA ASP A 81 -9.75 17.93 -2.94
C ASP A 81 -8.74 17.38 -3.95
N TRP A 82 -8.61 16.05 -4.08
CA TRP A 82 -7.60 15.44 -4.97
C TRP A 82 -7.65 16.00 -6.40
N ARG A 83 -8.85 16.29 -6.94
CA ARG A 83 -8.98 16.89 -8.27
C ARG A 83 -8.36 18.28 -8.35
N ALA A 84 -8.50 19.10 -7.32
CA ALA A 84 -7.84 20.40 -7.24
C ALA A 84 -6.33 20.23 -7.08
N THR A 85 -5.90 19.36 -6.16
CA THR A 85 -4.48 19.04 -5.89
C THR A 85 -3.74 18.57 -7.14
N PHE A 86 -4.40 17.81 -8.01
CA PHE A 86 -3.81 17.29 -9.27
C PHE A 86 -4.15 18.14 -10.50
N GLY A 87 -4.79 19.31 -10.35
CA GLY A 87 -5.09 20.22 -11.47
C GLY A 87 -6.13 19.66 -12.48
N LEU A 88 -7.03 18.80 -12.02
CA LEU A 88 -8.04 18.09 -12.82
C LEU A 88 -9.44 18.74 -12.71
N LEU A 89 -9.54 19.96 -12.17
CA LEU A 89 -10.79 20.71 -12.18
C LEU A 89 -11.06 21.23 -13.61
N PRO A 90 -12.27 21.00 -14.16
CA PRO A 90 -12.62 21.55 -15.47
C PRO A 90 -12.66 23.09 -15.42
N GLU A 91 -12.06 23.73 -16.42
CA GLU A 91 -11.91 25.21 -16.52
C GLU A 91 -13.26 25.97 -16.44
N HIS A 92 -14.38 25.31 -16.72
CA HIS A 92 -15.71 25.92 -16.76
C HIS A 92 -16.35 26.13 -15.37
N ALA A 93 -15.80 25.55 -14.29
CA ALA A 93 -16.36 25.68 -12.95
C ALA A 93 -16.02 27.00 -12.24
N SER A 94 -15.13 27.82 -12.81
CA SER A 94 -14.68 29.09 -12.21
C SER A 94 -15.50 30.32 -12.63
N SER A 95 -16.50 30.18 -13.51
CA SER A 95 -17.25 31.31 -14.10
C SER A 95 -18.71 31.42 -13.64
N SER A 96 -19.01 31.09 -12.39
CA SER A 96 -20.33 31.32 -11.79
C SER A 96 -20.24 32.18 -10.54
N ALA A 97 -19.66 33.38 -10.67
CA ALA A 97 -19.90 34.45 -9.70
C ALA A 97 -21.28 35.07 -10.01
N PRO A 98 -22.20 35.17 -9.04
CA PRO A 98 -23.48 35.83 -9.28
C PRO A 98 -23.22 37.33 -9.50
N GLN A 99 -23.49 37.81 -10.71
CA GLN A 99 -23.52 39.25 -10.98
C GLN A 99 -24.65 39.87 -10.15
N SER A 100 -24.28 40.67 -9.16
CA SER A 100 -25.17 41.59 -8.46
C SER A 100 -25.94 42.43 -9.49
N ARG A 101 -27.24 42.19 -9.64
CA ARG A 101 -28.13 43.13 -10.32
C ARG A 101 -28.49 44.23 -9.34
N GLU A 102 -27.77 45.34 -9.43
CA GLU A 102 -28.23 46.64 -8.92
C GLU A 102 -29.43 47.11 -9.76
N SER A 103 -30.54 47.43 -9.10
CA SER A 103 -31.61 48.33 -9.57
C SER A 103 -32.36 48.88 -8.37
#